data_AF-A0A2N9VUU3-F1
#
_entry.id   AF-A0A2N9VUU3-F1
#
_cell.length_a   1.000
_cell.length_b   1.000
_cell.length_c   1.000
_cell.angle_alpha   90.00
_cell.angle_beta   90.00
_cell.angle_gamma   90.00
#
_symmetry.space_group_name_H-M   'P 1'
#
loop_
_entity.id
_entity.type
_entity.pdbx_description
1 polymer ?
#
loop_
_entity_poly.entity_id
_entity_poly.type
_entity_poly.pdbx_seq_one_letter_code
_entity_poly.pdbx_strand_id
1 'polypeptide(L)'
;MSLSIQRLPVSRRPICGISNSPPWATPALPPGSSPVRESIADPQTNRFLLSLGLAIEQQSWRNDVASQDLGQLTEPLVKFASRLLARLERKAFKCGRGFWQMRPEARHKLRLTLKKLRYATEFFLPLYSRQASTKKYLRQLSRLQDALGETNDIRTSRTLLSDIRERVDSPDVHRAIGVVTGWQGHLELAGADRLHDRWCRFKRAAPFWPS
;
A
#
# COMPACT_ATOMS: atom_id res chain seq x y z
N MET A 1 -40.24 -14.98 73.85
CA MET A 1 -40.84 -14.04 72.89
C MET A 1 -39.97 -14.04 71.64
N SER A 2 -40.40 -14.80 70.63
CA SER A 2 -39.72 -14.98 69.35
C SER A 2 -39.90 -13.76 68.46
N LEU A 3 -38.82 -13.33 67.80
CA LEU A 3 -38.92 -12.49 66.60
C LEU A 3 -38.13 -13.16 65.49
N SER A 4 -38.86 -13.91 64.66
CA SER A 4 -38.38 -14.51 63.41
C SER A 4 -38.27 -13.43 62.34
N ILE A 5 -37.06 -13.20 61.83
CA ILE A 5 -36.84 -12.36 60.65
C ILE A 5 -37.08 -13.22 59.41
N GLN A 6 -38.20 -12.95 58.75
CA GLN A 6 -38.64 -13.60 57.52
C GLN A 6 -37.79 -13.10 56.33
N ARG A 7 -37.01 -13.99 55.71
CA ARG A 7 -36.29 -13.69 54.45
C ARG A 7 -37.29 -13.71 53.29
N LEU A 8 -37.40 -12.59 52.57
CA LEU A 8 -38.16 -12.51 51.32
C LEU A 8 -37.44 -13.30 50.20
N PRO A 9 -38.17 -14.03 49.33
CA PRO A 9 -37.57 -14.75 48.22
C PRO A 9 -37.19 -13.79 47.07
N VAL A 10 -35.91 -13.80 46.69
CA VAL A 10 -35.43 -13.11 45.49
C VAL A 10 -35.93 -13.88 44.26
N SER A 11 -36.88 -13.28 43.54
CA SER A 11 -37.41 -13.78 42.27
C SER A 11 -36.30 -13.83 41.22
N ARG A 12 -35.88 -15.03 40.82
CA ARG A 12 -35.02 -15.24 39.64
C ARG A 12 -35.89 -15.23 38.39
N ARG A 13 -36.01 -14.07 37.73
CA ARG A 13 -36.45 -14.04 36.33
C ARG A 13 -35.23 -14.34 35.43
N PRO A 14 -35.32 -15.27 34.46
CA PRO A 14 -34.25 -15.48 33.51
C PRO A 14 -34.19 -14.30 32.53
N ILE A 15 -33.05 -13.64 32.46
CA ILE A 15 -32.74 -12.70 31.38
C ILE A 15 -32.42 -13.55 30.16
N CYS A 16 -33.32 -13.54 29.18
CA CYS A 16 -33.12 -14.14 27.87
C CYS A 16 -31.91 -13.49 27.16
N GLY A 17 -31.01 -14.32 26.64
CA GLY A 17 -30.26 -14.00 25.42
C GLY A 17 -28.91 -13.29 25.57
N ILE A 18 -28.06 -13.67 26.52
CA ILE A 18 -26.62 -13.35 26.44
C ILE A 18 -25.90 -14.60 25.93
N SER A 19 -25.44 -14.55 24.68
CA SER A 19 -24.56 -15.57 24.09
C SER A 19 -23.34 -15.74 24.98
N ASN A 20 -23.09 -16.98 25.41
CA ASN A 20 -22.03 -17.34 26.36
C ASN A 20 -20.64 -17.41 25.67
N SER A 21 -20.31 -16.41 24.87
CA SER A 21 -19.00 -16.31 24.19
C SER A 21 -18.02 -15.59 25.12
N PRO A 22 -16.86 -16.18 25.46
CA PRO A 22 -15.89 -15.52 26.32
C PRO A 22 -15.35 -14.24 25.66
N PRO A 23 -14.85 -13.25 26.44
CA PRO A 23 -14.41 -11.95 25.92
C PRO A 23 -13.19 -11.99 24.99
N TRP A 24 -12.58 -13.16 24.79
CA TRP A 24 -11.54 -13.40 23.78
C TRP A 24 -12.07 -14.10 22.52
N ALA A 25 -13.36 -14.44 22.47
CA ALA A 25 -13.98 -15.00 21.28
C ALA A 25 -13.80 -14.03 20.12
N THR A 26 -12.95 -14.41 19.17
CA THR A 26 -12.69 -13.66 17.96
C THR A 26 -14.03 -13.37 17.30
N PRO A 27 -14.42 -12.10 17.08
CA PRO A 27 -15.64 -11.82 16.34
C PRO A 27 -15.54 -12.54 14.99
N ALA A 28 -16.59 -13.26 14.61
CA ALA A 28 -16.67 -13.89 13.30
C ALA A 28 -16.44 -12.78 12.25
N LEU A 29 -15.27 -12.80 11.63
CA LEU A 29 -14.87 -11.82 10.63
C LEU A 29 -15.73 -12.01 9.38
N PRO A 30 -16.01 -10.93 8.62
CA PRO A 30 -16.83 -10.99 7.42
C PRO A 30 -16.26 -12.01 6.42
N PRO A 31 -17.13 -12.72 5.66
CA PRO A 31 -16.69 -13.68 4.65
C PRO A 31 -15.84 -12.97 3.60
N GLY A 32 -14.53 -13.26 3.61
CA GLY A 32 -13.53 -12.59 2.77
C GLY A 32 -12.09 -12.69 3.30
N SER A 33 -11.90 -12.98 4.60
CA SER A 33 -10.57 -13.17 5.21
C SER A 33 -10.01 -14.61 5.16
N SER A 34 -10.74 -15.56 4.56
CA SER A 34 -10.35 -17.00 4.54
C SER A 34 -9.10 -17.30 3.71
N PRO A 35 -9.01 -16.87 2.43
CA PRO A 35 -7.95 -17.35 1.53
C PRO A 35 -6.55 -16.86 1.90
N VAL A 36 -6.45 -15.62 2.41
CA VAL A 36 -5.16 -15.04 2.83
C VAL A 36 -4.64 -15.73 4.10
N ARG A 37 -5.53 -16.03 5.06
CA ARG A 37 -5.14 -16.74 6.28
C ARG A 37 -4.72 -18.18 5.99
N GLU A 38 -5.45 -18.86 5.12
CA GLU A 38 -5.09 -20.20 4.65
C GLU A 38 -3.74 -20.19 3.93
N SER A 39 -3.50 -19.22 3.05
CA SER A 39 -2.21 -19.08 2.36
C SER A 39 -1.04 -18.78 3.31
N ILE A 40 -1.25 -17.97 4.35
CA ILE A 40 -0.20 -17.69 5.36
C ILE A 40 0.04 -18.90 6.26
N ALA A 41 -1.01 -19.64 6.60
CA ALA A 41 -0.92 -20.86 7.40
C ALA A 41 -0.36 -22.05 6.61
N ASP A 42 -0.30 -21.96 5.29
CA ASP A 42 0.22 -23.01 4.42
C ASP A 42 1.70 -23.31 4.72
N PRO A 43 2.10 -24.59 4.91
CA PRO A 43 3.49 -24.96 5.17
C PRO A 43 4.49 -24.48 4.11
N GLN A 44 4.06 -24.28 2.86
CA GLN A 44 4.90 -23.73 1.79
C GLN A 44 5.33 -22.29 2.10
N THR A 45 4.47 -21.50 2.75
CA THR A 45 4.80 -20.13 3.17
C THR A 45 5.91 -20.14 4.22
N ASN A 46 5.79 -21.00 5.24
CA ASN A 46 6.85 -21.16 6.25
C ASN A 46 8.16 -21.67 5.62
N ARG A 47 8.07 -22.63 4.71
CA ARG A 47 9.24 -23.15 3.99
C ARG A 47 9.92 -22.05 3.19
N PHE A 48 9.16 -21.25 2.45
CA PHE A 48 9.69 -20.11 1.70
C PHE A 48 10.43 -19.12 2.61
N LEU A 49 9.83 -18.74 3.74
CA LEU A 49 10.45 -17.80 4.69
C LEU A 49 11.74 -18.36 5.29
N LEU A 50 11.75 -19.63 5.69
CA LEU A 50 12.95 -20.29 6.22
C LEU A 50 14.04 -20.44 5.16
N SER A 51 13.68 -20.82 3.93
CA SER A 51 14.63 -20.92 2.82
C SER A 51 15.21 -19.56 2.44
N LEU A 52 14.39 -18.50 2.44
CA LEU A 52 14.86 -17.13 2.21
C LEU A 52 15.82 -16.68 3.31
N GLY A 53 15.46 -16.91 4.58
CA GLY A 53 16.33 -16.60 5.72
C GLY A 53 17.66 -17.33 5.64
N LEU A 54 17.63 -18.64 5.33
CA LEU A 54 18.85 -19.43 5.16
C LEU A 54 19.74 -18.90 4.02
N ALA A 55 19.15 -18.55 2.88
CA ALA A 55 19.89 -17.96 1.76
C ALA A 55 20.54 -16.61 2.12
N ILE A 56 19.89 -15.83 3.00
CA ILE A 56 20.43 -14.57 3.55
C ILE A 56 21.62 -14.80 4.46
N GLU A 57 21.49 -15.70 5.43
CA GLU A 57 22.57 -16.01 6.37
C GLU A 57 23.78 -16.64 5.67
N GLN A 58 23.53 -17.55 4.73
CA GLN A 58 24.59 -18.21 3.95
C GLN A 58 25.17 -17.30 2.85
N GLN A 59 24.54 -16.14 2.60
CA GLN A 59 24.90 -15.23 1.52
C GLN A 59 25.00 -15.96 0.19
N SER A 60 24.12 -16.94 -0.05
CA SER A 60 24.25 -17.92 -1.14
C SER A 60 24.33 -17.24 -2.51
N TRP A 61 23.74 -16.05 -2.65
CA TRP A 61 23.87 -15.24 -3.87
C TRP A 61 25.31 -14.83 -4.19
N ARG A 62 26.25 -14.79 -3.24
CA ARG A 62 27.66 -14.47 -3.52
C ARG A 62 28.40 -15.62 -4.17
N ASN A 63 27.98 -16.85 -3.92
CA ASN A 63 28.64 -18.06 -4.42
C ASN A 63 28.24 -18.37 -5.87
N ASP A 64 27.06 -17.93 -6.30
CA ASP A 64 26.52 -18.15 -7.65
C ASP A 64 26.71 -16.95 -8.61
N VAL A 65 27.44 -15.91 -8.20
CA VAL A 65 27.69 -14.74 -9.07
C VAL A 65 28.85 -15.03 -10.01
N ALA A 66 28.57 -14.95 -11.31
CA ALA A 66 29.60 -15.05 -12.34
C ALA A 66 30.68 -13.98 -12.11
N SER A 67 31.95 -14.32 -12.37
CA SER A 67 33.11 -13.47 -12.06
C SER A 67 33.01 -12.04 -12.62
N GLN A 68 32.31 -11.89 -13.75
CA GLN A 68 32.03 -10.63 -14.44
C GLN A 68 31.06 -9.69 -13.70
N ASP A 69 30.25 -10.20 -12.77
CA ASP A 69 29.30 -9.42 -11.95
C ASP A 69 29.81 -9.11 -10.54
N LEU A 70 30.90 -9.76 -10.10
CA LEU A 70 31.57 -9.48 -8.82
C LEU A 70 32.03 -8.01 -8.70
N GLY A 71 32.35 -7.38 -9.83
CA GLY A 71 32.70 -5.95 -9.89
C GLY A 71 31.57 -5.03 -9.41
N GLN A 72 30.31 -5.42 -9.57
CA GLN A 72 29.16 -4.66 -9.05
C GLN A 72 28.96 -4.87 -7.55
N LEU A 73 29.33 -6.04 -7.02
CA LEU A 73 29.22 -6.35 -5.59
C LEU A 73 30.35 -5.72 -4.77
N THR A 74 31.45 -5.34 -5.42
CA THR A 74 32.63 -4.74 -4.80
C THR A 74 32.68 -3.22 -4.94
N GLU A 75 31.79 -2.61 -5.74
CA GLU A 75 31.74 -1.16 -5.88
C GLU A 75 31.23 -0.48 -4.59
N PRO A 76 31.67 0.76 -4.31
CA PRO A 76 31.15 1.50 -3.15
C PRO A 76 29.64 1.65 -3.20
N LEU A 77 28.95 1.30 -2.10
CA LEU A 77 27.49 1.30 -2.03
C LEU A 77 26.86 2.65 -2.43
N VAL A 78 27.50 3.77 -2.07
CA VAL A 78 27.04 5.12 -2.44
C VAL A 78 27.07 5.33 -3.96
N LYS A 79 28.05 4.77 -4.67
CA LYS A 79 28.14 4.84 -6.14
C LYS A 79 27.03 4.01 -6.79
N PHE A 80 26.82 2.78 -6.29
CA PHE A 80 25.72 1.92 -6.72
C PHE A 80 24.35 2.60 -6.54
N ALA A 81 24.09 3.10 -5.32
CA ALA A 81 22.84 3.75 -4.95
C ALA A 81 22.55 4.96 -5.83
N SER A 82 23.54 5.84 -6.04
CA SER A 82 23.39 7.04 -6.87
C SER A 82 23.05 6.68 -8.33
N ARG A 83 23.75 5.69 -8.89
CA ARG A 83 23.49 5.18 -10.24
C ARG A 83 22.09 4.58 -10.38
N LEU A 84 21.65 3.78 -9.40
CA LEU A 84 20.33 3.16 -9.39
C LEU A 84 19.21 4.20 -9.26
N LEU A 85 19.34 5.15 -8.34
CA LEU A 85 18.38 6.23 -8.12
C LEU A 85 18.24 7.11 -9.37
N ALA A 86 19.36 7.55 -9.95
CA ALA A 86 19.37 8.31 -11.20
C ALA A 86 18.73 7.53 -12.36
N ARG A 87 18.93 6.21 -12.43
CA ARG A 87 18.29 5.35 -13.45
C ARG A 87 16.78 5.27 -13.24
N LEU A 88 16.32 5.09 -12.01
CA LEU A 88 14.89 5.01 -11.68
C LEU A 88 14.18 6.34 -11.92
N GLU A 89 14.80 7.47 -11.56
CA GLU A 89 14.27 8.80 -11.83
C GLU A 89 14.16 9.06 -13.33
N ARG A 90 15.23 8.82 -14.11
CA ARG A 90 15.20 8.93 -15.58
C ARG A 90 14.09 8.07 -16.18
N LYS A 91 13.89 6.85 -15.66
CA LYS A 91 12.79 5.97 -16.10
C LYS A 91 11.43 6.56 -15.73
N ALA A 92 11.26 7.12 -14.54
CA ALA A 92 10.02 7.78 -14.13
C ALA A 92 9.71 8.97 -15.04
N PHE A 93 10.68 9.84 -15.32
CA PHE A 93 10.52 10.97 -16.24
C PHE A 93 10.24 10.52 -17.67
N LYS A 94 10.87 9.43 -18.14
CA LYS A 94 10.56 8.83 -19.45
C LYS A 94 9.12 8.31 -19.50
N CYS A 95 8.65 7.63 -18.45
CA CYS A 95 7.28 7.13 -18.37
C CYS A 95 6.25 8.25 -18.22
N GLY A 96 6.61 9.38 -17.62
CA GLY A 96 5.74 10.55 -17.43
C GLY A 96 5.82 11.60 -18.53
N ARG A 97 6.41 11.29 -19.70
CA ARG A 97 6.34 12.19 -20.85
C ARG A 97 4.88 12.34 -21.28
N GLY A 98 4.47 13.58 -21.58
CA GLY A 98 3.08 13.86 -21.92
C GLY A 98 2.10 13.65 -20.75
N PHE A 99 2.55 13.83 -19.50
CA PHE A 99 1.79 13.52 -18.29
C PHE A 99 0.31 13.94 -18.31
N TRP A 100 0.03 15.14 -18.82
CA TRP A 100 -1.31 15.69 -18.95
C TRP A 100 -2.25 14.80 -19.78
N GLN A 101 -1.77 14.27 -20.90
CA GLN A 101 -2.54 13.50 -21.88
C GLN A 101 -2.34 11.98 -21.72
N MET A 102 -1.74 11.53 -20.60
CA MET A 102 -1.44 10.10 -20.41
C MET A 102 -2.72 9.26 -20.26
N ARG A 103 -2.79 8.20 -21.05
CA ARG A 103 -3.79 7.13 -20.93
C ARG A 103 -3.66 6.37 -19.59
N PRO A 104 -4.74 5.71 -19.11
CA PRO A 104 -4.74 4.99 -17.84
C PRO A 104 -3.58 4.01 -17.62
N GLU A 105 -3.21 3.23 -18.64
CA GLU A 105 -2.17 2.20 -18.60
C GLU A 105 -0.79 2.83 -18.44
N ALA A 106 -0.54 3.92 -19.17
CA ALA A 106 0.68 4.68 -19.05
C ALA A 106 0.81 5.29 -17.64
N ARG A 107 -0.30 5.82 -17.07
CA ARG A 107 -0.30 6.34 -15.69
C ARG A 107 0.01 5.24 -14.67
N HIS A 108 -0.52 4.03 -14.87
CA HIS A 108 -0.22 2.89 -14.02
C HIS A 108 1.27 2.52 -14.07
N LYS A 109 1.88 2.45 -15.27
CA LYS A 109 3.33 2.19 -15.43
C LYS A 109 4.20 3.26 -14.76
N LEU A 110 3.80 4.52 -14.86
CA LEU A 110 4.46 5.62 -14.14
C LEU A 110 4.36 5.42 -12.63
N ARG A 111 3.17 5.11 -12.10
CA ARG A 111 2.96 4.84 -10.67
C ARG A 111 3.85 3.72 -10.15
N LEU A 112 3.93 2.59 -10.87
CA LEU A 112 4.83 1.50 -10.51
C LEU A 112 6.29 1.95 -10.47
N THR A 113 6.72 2.76 -11.44
CA THR A 113 8.09 3.27 -11.50
C THR A 113 8.39 4.25 -10.36
N LEU A 114 7.46 5.17 -10.05
CA LEU A 114 7.58 6.09 -8.91
C LEU A 114 7.57 5.36 -7.57
N LYS A 115 6.79 4.27 -7.43
CA LYS A 115 6.80 3.42 -6.24
C LYS A 115 8.17 2.75 -6.04
N LYS A 116 8.76 2.22 -7.13
CA LYS A 116 10.13 1.68 -7.10
C LYS A 116 11.15 2.75 -6.72
N LEU A 117 11.02 3.96 -7.28
CA LEU A 117 11.88 5.09 -6.91
C LEU A 117 11.74 5.45 -5.44
N ARG A 118 10.52 5.53 -4.90
CA ARG A 118 10.27 5.81 -3.49
C ARG A 118 10.93 4.79 -2.58
N TYR A 119 10.72 3.49 -2.84
CA TYR A 119 11.34 2.43 -2.05
C TYR A 119 12.86 2.46 -2.12
N ALA A 120 13.44 2.70 -3.30
CA ALA A 120 14.87 2.88 -3.40
C ALA A 120 15.36 4.11 -2.62
N THR A 121 14.65 5.24 -2.70
CA THR A 121 15.02 6.45 -1.95
C THR A 121 14.93 6.26 -0.44
N GLU A 122 13.92 5.56 0.06
CA GLU A 122 13.75 5.26 1.49
C GLU A 122 14.83 4.28 1.96
N PHE A 123 15.11 3.24 1.16
CA PHE A 123 16.13 2.25 1.46
C PHE A 123 17.54 2.85 1.56
N PHE A 124 17.92 3.70 0.61
CA PHE A 124 19.24 4.33 0.60
C PHE A 124 19.30 5.64 1.39
N LEU A 125 18.19 6.11 1.96
CA LEU A 125 18.11 7.37 2.71
C LEU A 125 19.23 7.55 3.76
N PRO A 126 19.61 6.52 4.55
CA PRO A 126 20.67 6.66 5.55
C PRO A 126 22.02 7.09 4.95
N LEU A 127 22.31 6.74 3.69
CA LEU A 127 23.54 7.11 2.99
C LEU A 127 23.63 8.61 2.67
N TYR A 128 22.50 9.32 2.72
CA TYR A 128 22.35 10.70 2.24
C TYR A 128 21.78 11.65 3.30
N SER A 129 21.77 11.21 4.57
CA SER A 129 21.05 11.83 5.69
C SER A 129 21.43 13.29 6.02
N ARG A 130 22.50 13.84 5.42
CA ARG A 130 22.99 15.21 5.65
C ARG A 130 22.66 16.22 4.55
N GLN A 131 21.91 15.85 3.52
CA GLN A 131 21.63 16.75 2.39
C GLN A 131 20.32 17.53 2.58
N ALA A 132 20.41 18.86 2.49
CA ALA A 132 19.24 19.74 2.63
C ALA A 132 18.15 19.48 1.57
N SER A 133 18.53 19.00 0.38
CA SER A 133 17.61 18.69 -0.73
C SER A 133 16.76 17.42 -0.46
N THR A 134 17.22 16.50 0.38
CA THR A 134 16.55 15.21 0.64
C THR A 134 15.12 15.37 1.12
N LYS A 135 14.89 16.20 2.15
CA LYS A 135 13.55 16.44 2.71
C LYS A 135 12.60 17.05 1.68
N LYS A 136 13.12 17.96 0.84
CA LYS A 136 12.34 18.60 -0.23
C LYS A 136 11.96 17.59 -1.30
N TYR A 137 12.91 16.78 -1.75
CA TYR A 137 12.71 15.75 -2.77
C TYR A 137 11.67 14.72 -2.34
N LEU A 138 11.85 14.09 -1.16
CA LEU A 138 10.93 13.10 -0.61
C LEU A 138 9.51 13.66 -0.44
N ARG A 139 9.39 14.94 -0.01
CA ARG A 139 8.09 15.60 0.11
C ARG A 139 7.38 15.74 -1.23
N GLN A 140 8.09 16.14 -2.29
CA GLN A 140 7.47 16.26 -3.61
C GLN A 140 7.10 14.89 -4.18
N LEU A 141 7.98 13.89 -4.01
CA LEU A 141 7.70 12.51 -4.43
C LEU A 141 6.46 11.95 -3.72
N SER A 142 6.36 12.09 -2.39
CA SER A 142 5.19 11.62 -1.64
C SER A 142 3.92 12.31 -2.10
N ARG A 143 3.92 13.65 -2.21
CA ARG A 143 2.72 14.40 -2.65
C ARG A 143 2.24 14.03 -4.04
N LEU A 144 3.17 13.70 -4.95
CA LEU A 144 2.82 13.17 -6.28
C LEU A 144 2.22 11.76 -6.18
N GLN A 145 2.79 10.91 -5.34
CA GLN A 145 2.28 9.56 -5.13
C GLN A 145 0.90 9.55 -4.48
N ASP A 146 0.65 10.43 -3.52
CA ASP A 146 -0.65 10.56 -2.85
C ASP A 146 -1.74 10.92 -3.88
N ALA A 147 -1.48 11.94 -4.72
CA ALA A 147 -2.41 12.35 -5.77
C ALA A 147 -2.62 11.25 -6.85
N LEU A 148 -1.57 10.51 -7.21
CA LEU A 148 -1.69 9.35 -8.10
C LEU A 148 -2.45 8.19 -7.43
N GLY A 149 -2.33 8.05 -6.10
CA GLY A 149 -3.05 7.10 -5.27
C GLY A 149 -4.54 7.37 -5.29
N GLU A 150 -4.95 8.61 -5.00
CA GLU A 150 -6.36 9.04 -5.05
C GLU A 150 -7.01 8.71 -6.40
N THR A 151 -6.32 9.01 -7.52
CA THR A 151 -6.83 8.69 -8.87
C THR A 151 -6.95 7.18 -9.10
N ASN A 152 -6.01 6.40 -8.56
CA ASN A 152 -6.04 4.94 -8.66
C ASN A 152 -7.15 4.33 -7.79
N ASP A 153 -7.38 4.88 -6.60
CA ASP A 153 -8.40 4.39 -5.68
C ASP A 153 -9.80 4.61 -6.24
N ILE A 154 -10.04 5.73 -6.94
CA ILE A 154 -11.27 5.93 -7.72
C ILE A 154 -11.44 4.82 -8.77
N ARG A 155 -10.39 4.48 -9.52
CA ARG A 155 -10.47 3.41 -10.54
C ARG A 155 -10.73 2.04 -9.93
N THR A 156 -9.99 1.66 -8.89
CA THR A 156 -10.20 0.40 -8.17
C THR A 156 -11.61 0.34 -7.59
N SER A 157 -12.09 1.45 -7.01
CA SER A 157 -13.43 1.54 -6.46
C SER A 157 -14.49 1.35 -7.54
N ARG A 158 -14.33 1.93 -8.74
CA ARG A 158 -15.25 1.71 -9.87
C ARG A 158 -15.34 0.25 -10.27
N THR A 159 -14.21 -0.48 -10.29
CA THR A 159 -14.21 -1.94 -10.55
C THR A 159 -14.99 -2.68 -9.47
N LEU A 160 -14.72 -2.41 -8.19
CA LEU A 160 -15.43 -3.05 -7.07
C LEU A 160 -16.94 -2.75 -7.10
N LEU A 161 -17.33 -1.51 -7.43
CA LEU A 161 -18.73 -1.13 -7.57
C LEU A 161 -19.40 -1.85 -8.75
N SER A 162 -18.70 -2.10 -9.86
CA SER A 162 -19.22 -2.91 -10.96
C SER A 162 -19.44 -4.36 -10.53
N ASP A 163 -18.48 -4.96 -9.84
CA ASP A 163 -18.60 -6.33 -9.33
C ASP A 163 -19.78 -6.46 -8.34
N ILE A 164 -20.00 -5.45 -7.50
CA ILE A 164 -21.14 -5.41 -6.57
C ILE A 164 -22.46 -5.32 -7.34
N ARG A 165 -22.54 -4.43 -8.35
CA ARG A 165 -23.72 -4.27 -9.20
C ARG A 165 -24.10 -5.58 -9.90
N GLU A 166 -23.12 -6.36 -10.33
CA GLU A 166 -23.36 -7.64 -11.02
C GLU A 166 -23.83 -8.74 -10.05
N ARG A 167 -23.45 -8.66 -8.77
CA ARG A 167 -23.80 -9.67 -7.76
C ARG A 167 -25.08 -9.37 -6.99
N VAL A 168 -25.46 -8.10 -6.89
CA VAL A 168 -26.57 -7.64 -6.06
C VAL A 168 -27.54 -6.84 -6.91
N ASP A 169 -28.63 -7.48 -7.30
CA ASP A 169 -29.72 -6.83 -8.05
C ASP A 169 -30.69 -6.16 -7.08
N SER A 170 -30.44 -4.88 -6.78
CA SER A 170 -31.27 -4.07 -5.89
C SER A 170 -31.30 -2.60 -6.34
N PRO A 171 -32.49 -1.98 -6.47
CA PRO A 171 -32.62 -0.57 -6.83
C PRO A 171 -31.86 0.39 -5.89
N ASP A 172 -31.85 0.10 -4.59
CA ASP A 172 -31.16 0.92 -3.59
C ASP A 172 -29.64 0.84 -3.75
N VAL A 173 -29.11 -0.36 -4.05
CA VAL A 173 -27.69 -0.57 -4.32
C VAL A 173 -27.27 0.14 -5.60
N HIS A 174 -28.06 0.03 -6.67
CA HIS A 174 -27.80 0.73 -7.93
C HIS A 174 -27.79 2.26 -7.74
N ARG A 175 -28.72 2.79 -6.95
CA ARG A 175 -28.75 4.22 -6.59
C ARG A 175 -27.51 4.63 -5.81
N ALA A 176 -27.12 3.87 -4.79
CA ALA A 176 -25.93 4.14 -3.98
C ALA A 176 -24.65 4.13 -4.83
N ILE A 177 -24.50 3.15 -5.74
CA ILE A 177 -23.38 3.08 -6.69
C ILE A 177 -23.35 4.33 -7.59
N GLY A 178 -24.51 4.77 -8.08
CA GLY A 178 -24.64 6.00 -8.87
C GLY A 178 -24.15 7.24 -8.12
N VAL A 179 -24.57 7.40 -6.85
CA VAL A 179 -24.14 8.52 -5.98
C VAL A 179 -22.62 8.51 -5.78
N VAL A 180 -22.05 7.36 -5.44
CA VAL A 180 -20.59 7.23 -5.24
C VAL A 180 -19.83 7.51 -6.52
N THR A 181 -20.31 6.98 -7.66
CA THR A 181 -19.68 7.20 -8.97
C THR A 181 -19.70 8.68 -9.35
N GLY A 182 -20.82 9.38 -9.14
CA GLY A 182 -20.95 10.82 -9.39
C GLY A 182 -20.01 11.65 -8.51
N TRP A 183 -19.95 11.36 -7.21
CA TRP A 183 -19.02 12.00 -6.28
C TRP A 183 -17.55 11.79 -6.69
N GLN A 184 -17.17 10.56 -7.06
CA GLN A 184 -15.84 10.25 -7.57
C GLN A 184 -15.51 10.98 -8.87
N GLY A 185 -16.49 11.15 -9.78
CA GLY A 185 -16.33 11.93 -11.00
C GLY A 185 -15.98 13.40 -10.71
N HIS A 186 -16.66 14.02 -9.74
CA HIS A 186 -16.35 15.37 -9.30
C HIS A 186 -14.93 15.48 -8.72
N LEU A 187 -14.52 14.53 -7.86
CA LEU A 187 -13.16 14.51 -7.29
C LEU A 187 -12.08 14.34 -8.36
N GLU A 188 -12.30 13.51 -9.39
CA GLU A 188 -11.34 13.29 -10.47
C GLU A 188 -11.13 14.58 -11.29
N LEU A 189 -12.20 15.33 -11.56
CA LEU A 189 -12.12 16.63 -12.24
C LEU A 189 -11.40 17.68 -11.38
N ALA A 190 -11.79 17.83 -10.11
CA ALA A 190 -11.18 18.79 -9.19
C ALA A 190 -9.70 18.47 -8.87
N GLY A 191 -9.33 17.19 -8.93
CA GLY A 191 -7.97 16.71 -8.65
C GLY A 191 -7.00 16.79 -9.82
N ALA A 192 -7.49 16.95 -11.06
CA ALA A 192 -6.66 16.88 -12.27
C ALA A 192 -5.54 17.94 -12.31
N ASP A 193 -5.90 19.20 -12.02
CA ASP A 193 -4.94 20.32 -11.99
C ASP A 193 -3.93 20.14 -10.86
N ARG A 194 -4.41 19.74 -9.67
CA ARG A 194 -3.54 19.46 -8.52
C ARG A 194 -2.53 18.36 -8.85
N LEU A 195 -2.95 17.28 -9.51
CA LEU A 195 -2.07 16.19 -9.94
C LEU A 195 -1.00 16.67 -10.92
N HIS A 196 -1.39 17.49 -11.90
CA HIS A 196 -0.45 18.12 -12.84
C HIS A 196 0.57 19.00 -12.12
N ASP A 197 0.12 19.84 -11.19
CA ASP A 197 0.95 20.68 -10.36
C ASP A 197 1.98 19.89 -9.54
N ARG A 198 1.56 18.77 -8.93
CA ARG A 198 2.45 17.89 -8.18
C ARG A 198 3.52 17.28 -9.09
N TRP A 199 3.14 16.85 -10.30
CA TRP A 199 4.09 16.34 -11.28
C TRP A 199 5.14 17.37 -11.67
N CYS A 200 4.71 18.60 -11.97
CA CYS A 200 5.61 19.70 -12.31
C CYS A 200 6.55 20.08 -11.17
N ARG A 201 6.05 20.11 -9.92
CA ARG A 201 6.89 20.37 -8.73
C ARG A 201 7.88 19.25 -8.47
N PHE A 202 7.50 17.99 -8.67
CA PHE A 202 8.41 16.85 -8.54
C PHE A 202 9.53 16.89 -9.57
N LYS A 203 9.22 17.17 -10.84
CA LYS A 203 10.25 17.33 -11.89
C LYS A 203 11.28 18.42 -11.60
N ARG A 204 10.89 19.46 -10.86
CA ARG A 204 11.77 20.58 -10.47
C ARG A 204 12.51 20.31 -9.16
N ALA A 205 12.22 19.21 -8.46
CA ALA A 205 12.91 18.87 -7.24
C ALA A 205 14.34 18.41 -7.60
N ALA A 206 15.34 19.06 -7.01
CA ALA A 206 16.72 18.64 -7.17
C ALA A 206 16.91 17.26 -6.50
N PRO A 207 17.48 16.26 -7.20
CA PRO A 207 17.85 15.01 -6.58
C PRO A 207 18.91 15.26 -5.49
N PHE A 208 18.94 14.39 -4.49
CA PHE A 208 19.89 14.52 -3.38
C PHE A 208 21.14 13.67 -3.59
N TRP A 209 21.07 12.58 -4.35
CA TRP A 209 22.26 11.80 -4.69
C TRP A 209 23.21 12.58 -5.64
N PRO A 210 24.54 12.38 -5.50
CA PRO A 210 25.51 12.95 -6.43
C PRO A 210 25.34 12.36 -7.83
N SER A 211 25.44 13.23 -8.83
CA SER A 211 25.34 12.93 -10.27
C SER A 211 26.55 12.15 -10.76
#